data_AF-A0A0B2QIX0-F1
#
_entry.id   AF-A0A0B2QIX0-F1
#
_cell.length_a   1.000
_cell.length_b   1.000
_cell.length_c   1.000
_cell.angle_alpha   90.00
_cell.angle_beta   90.00
_cell.angle_gamma   90.00
#
_symmetry.space_group_name_H-M   'P 1'
#
loop_
_entity.id
_entity.type
_entity.pdbx_description
1 polymer ?
#
loop_
_entity_poly.entity_id
_entity_poly.type
_entity_poly.pdbx_seq_one_letter_code
_entity_poly.pdbx_strand_id
1 'polypeptide(L)' 'MVNLPEGVDIKVQPNKLYFSKANQKETYSVTFSCIEIGNETSTYVQGFLQWVSAKHTVRSPILVNFA' A
#
# COMPACT_ATOMS: atom_id res chain seq x y z
N MET A 1 -2.04 8.00 2.17
CA MET A 1 -3.37 7.49 2.55
C MET A 1 -3.47 6.08 2.00
N VAL A 2 -3.60 5.09 2.87
CA VAL A 2 -3.85 3.71 2.46
C VAL A 2 -5.35 3.49 2.66
N ASN A 3 -6.05 3.05 1.62
CA ASN A 3 -7.41 2.56 1.79
C ASN A 3 -7.30 1.07 2.13
N LEU A 4 -7.53 0.72 3.40
CA LEU A 4 -7.38 -0.64 3.90
C LEU A 4 -8.72 -1.37 3.71
N PRO A 5 -8.74 -2.45 2.92
CA PRO A 5 -9.88 -3.34 2.90
C PRO A 5 -9.97 -4.13 4.21
N GLU A 6 -11.19 -4.47 4.63
CA GLU A 6 -11.42 -5.36 5.77
C GLU A 6 -10.61 -6.66 5.61
N GLY A 7 -9.86 -7.05 6.65
CA GLY A 7 -9.06 -8.27 6.65
C GLY A 7 -7.59 -8.19 6.21
N VAL A 8 -7.09 -7.02 5.78
CA VAL A 8 -5.64 -6.84 5.49
C VAL A 8 -5.08 -5.61 6.17
N ASP A 9 -4.05 -5.81 6.98
CA ASP A 9 -3.16 -4.73 7.41
C ASP A 9 -2.05 -4.50 6.38
N ILE A 10 -1.76 -3.23 6.10
CA ILE A 10 -0.73 -2.82 5.14
C ILE A 10 0.23 -1.85 5.83
N LYS A 11 1.48 -2.26 5.92
CA LYS A 11 2.57 -1.46 6.47
C LYS A 11 3.54 -1.05 5.38
N VAL A 12 3.93 0.23 5.35
CA VAL A 12 4.89 0.79 4.39
C VAL A 12 6.08 1.38 5.14
N GLN A 13 7.29 0.99 4.76
CA GLN A 13 8.52 1.49 5.38
C GLN A 13 9.61 1.81 4.33
N PRO A 14 10.19 3.02 4.35
CA PRO A 14 9.77 4.18 5.15
C PRO A 14 8.41 4.73 4.68
N ASN A 15 7.70 5.47 5.54
CA ASN A 15 6.41 6.09 5.18
C ASN A 15 6.57 7.43 4.41
N LYS A 16 7.80 7.88 4.21
CA LYS A 16 8.16 9.08 3.45
C LYS A 16 9.48 8.84 2.71
N LEU A 17 9.49 9.20 1.44
CA LEU A 17 10.67 9.14 0.58
C LEU A 17 11.21 10.56 0.36
N TYR A 18 12.52 10.73 0.48
CA TYR A 18 13.19 12.02 0.31
C TYR A 18 14.08 11.98 -0.92
N PHE A 19 13.84 12.92 -1.84
CA PHE A 19 14.64 13.07 -3.06
C PHE A 19 15.34 14.44 -3.00
N SER A 20 16.67 14.44 -3.01
CA SER A 20 17.49 15.67 -2.96
C SER A 20 18.00 16.09 -4.34
N LYS A 21 18.00 15.17 -5.32
CA LYS A 21 18.43 15.41 -6.70
C LYS A 21 17.60 14.63 -7.71
N ALA A 22 17.61 15.10 -8.95
CA ALA A 22 16.98 14.39 -10.06
C ALA A 22 17.58 12.99 -10.25
N ASN A 23 16.75 12.03 -10.67
CA ASN A 23 17.11 10.63 -10.93
C ASN A 23 17.58 9.82 -9.72
N GLN A 24 17.47 10.34 -8.50
CA GLN A 24 17.66 9.55 -7.28
C GLN A 24 16.61 8.45 -7.19
N LYS A 25 17.04 7.25 -6.78
CA LYS A 25 16.16 6.10 -6.54
C LYS A 25 16.06 5.88 -5.05
N GLU A 26 14.84 5.85 -4.55
CA GLU A 26 14.52 5.49 -3.17
C GLU A 26 13.83 4.13 -3.16
N THR A 27 14.11 3.34 -2.12
CA THR A 27 13.51 2.02 -1.94
C THR A 27 12.57 2.05 -0.76
N TYR A 28 11.43 1.37 -0.90
CA TYR A 28 10.48 1.14 0.16
C TYR A 28 10.03 -0.31 0.15
N SER A 29 9.57 -0.77 1.30
CA SER A 29 8.95 -2.09 1.47
C SER A 29 7.49 -1.91 1.84
N VAL A 30 6.65 -2.79 1.29
CA VAL A 30 5.25 -2.93 1.65
C VAL A 30 5.07 -4.32 2.23
N THR A 31 4.52 -4.40 3.43
CA THR A 31 4.18 -5.65 4.09
C THR A 31 2.67 -5.76 4.15
N PHE A 32 2.15 -6.89 3.68
CA PHE A 32 0.74 -7.26 3.73
C PHE A 32 0.56 -8.32 4.80
N SER A 33 -0.37 -8.12 5.72
CA SER A 33 -0.70 -9.09 6.76
C SER A 33 -2.20 -9.37 6.75
N CYS A 34 -2.55 -10.62 6.50
CA CYS A 34 -3.94 -11.06 6.62
C CYS A 34 -4.32 -11.07 8.11
N ILE A 35 -5.41 -10.39 8.45
CA ILE A 35 -6.01 -10.45 9.78
C ILE A 35 -7.23 -11.36 9.63
N GLU A 36 -7.33 -12.39 10.47
CA GLU A 36 -8.44 -13.34 10.46
C GLU A 36 -9.79 -12.62 10.35
N ILE A 37 -10.47 -12.84 9.23
CA ILE A 37 -11.82 -12.36 8.99
C ILE A 37 -12.75 -13.45 9.53
N GLY A 38 -13.44 -13.17 10.64
CA GLY A 38 -14.50 -14.06 11.11
C GLY A 38 -15.55 -14.21 10.03
N ASN A 39 -15.75 -15.43 9.52
CA ASN A 39 -16.87 -15.87 8.66
C ASN A 39 -17.32 -14.93 7.51
N GLU A 40 -16.44 -14.13 6.91
CA GLU A 40 -16.82 -13.34 5.73
C GLU A 40 -16.10 -13.78 4.44
N THR A 41 -16.92 -13.88 3.40
CA THR A 41 -16.78 -14.66 2.17
C THR A 41 -16.02 -13.96 1.04
N SER A 42 -15.15 -13.00 1.33
CA SER A 42 -14.44 -12.24 0.28
C SER A 42 -13.20 -12.99 -0.20
N THR A 43 -13.16 -13.32 -1.50
CA THR A 43 -12.04 -14.04 -2.14
C THR A 43 -10.85 -13.14 -2.45
N TYR A 44 -11.05 -11.83 -2.52
CA TYR A 44 -10.00 -10.85 -2.76
C TYR A 44 -10.37 -9.50 -2.15
N VAL A 45 -9.35 -8.67 -1.98
CA VAL A 45 -9.50 -7.26 -1.64
C VAL A 45 -8.66 -6.37 -2.53
N GLN A 46 -9.11 -5.12 -2.72
CA GLN A 46 -8.47 -4.16 -3.61
C GLN A 46 -8.23 -2.82 -2.92
N GLY A 47 -7.11 -2.18 -3.25
CA GLY A 47 -6.71 -0.90 -2.68
C GLY A 47 -5.64 -0.22 -3.51
N PHE A 48 -4.97 0.75 -2.91
CA PHE A 48 -3.84 1.42 -3.56
C PHE A 48 -2.89 2.05 -2.54
N LEU A 49 -1.62 2.10 -2.91
CA LEU A 49 -0.62 2.95 -2.26
C LEU A 49 -0.52 4.26 -3.03
N GLN A 50 -0.45 5.37 -2.31
CA GLN A 50 -0.28 6.69 -2.92
C GLN A 50 0.85 7.48 -2.25
N TRP A 51 1.83 7.90 -3.06
CA TRP A 51 2.85 8.86 -2.68
C TRP A 51 2.39 10.26 -3.09
N VAL A 52 2.27 11.16 -2.12
CA VAL A 52 1.77 12.52 -2.34
C VAL A 52 2.85 13.52 -1.97
N SER A 53 3.12 14.45 -2.87
CA SER A 53 3.94 15.64 -2.66
C SER A 53 3.13 16.89 -3.02
N ALA A 54 3.70 18.08 -2.86
CA ALA A 54 3.03 19.33 -3.24
C ALA A 54 2.69 19.41 -4.75
N LYS A 55 3.42 18.69 -5.60
CA LYS A 55 3.29 18.79 -7.08
C LYS A 55 2.85 17.50 -7.76
N HIS A 56 3.11 16.35 -7.14
CA HIS A 56 2.91 15.05 -7.78
C HIS A 56 2.15 14.09 -6.86
N THR A 57 1.32 13.27 -7.49
CA THR A 57 0.67 12.12 -6.88
C THR A 57 1.03 10.88 -7.69
N VAL A 58 1.68 9.91 -7.06
CA VAL A 58 2.02 8.63 -7.69
C VAL A 58 1.19 7.54 -7.02
N ARG A 59 0.38 6.82 -7.80
CA ARG A 59 -0.54 5.78 -7.31
C ARG A 59 -0.13 4.41 -7.84
N SER A 60 -0.08 3.43 -6.95
CA SER A 60 0.15 2.02 -7.24
C SER A 60 -1.07 1.21 -6.84
N PRO A 61 -1.84 0.63 -7.78
CA PRO A 61 -2.95 -0.27 -7.48
C PRO A 61 -2.46 -1.54 -6.77
N ILE A 62 -3.28 -2.06 -5.85
CA ILE A 62 -3.00 -3.27 -5.08
C ILE A 62 -4.22 -4.18 -5.17
N LEU A 63 -3.98 -5.46 -5.46
CA LEU A 63 -4.97 -6.53 -5.38
C LEU A 63 -4.37 -7.65 -4.50
N VAL A 64 -5.08 -8.04 -3.45
CA VAL A 64 -4.73 -9.19 -2.61
C VAL A 64 -5.77 -10.27 -2.86
N ASN A 65 -5.33 -11.42 -3.34
CA ASN A 65 -6.19 -12.59 -3.52
C ASN A 65 -5.95 -13.55 -2.35
N PHE A 66 -7.03 -14.02 -1.72
CA PHE A 66 -7.00 -14.98 -0.61
C PHE A 66 -7.30 -16.41 -1.04
N ALA A 67 -7.64 -16.62 -2.31
CA ALA A 67 -7.84 -17.93 -2.91
C ALA A 67 -6.52 -18.71 -3.09
#